data_AF-A0A976SII9-F1
#
_entry.id   AF-A0A976SII9-F1
#
_cell.length_a   1.000
_cell.length_b   1.000
_cell.length_c   1.000
_cell.angle_alpha   90.00
_cell.angle_beta   90.00
_cell.angle_gamma   90.00
#
_symmetry.space_group_name_H-M   'P 1'
#
loop_
_entity.id
_entity.type
_entity.pdbx_description
1 polymer ?
#
loop_
_entity_poly.entity_id
_entity_poly.type
_entity_poly.pdbx_seq_one_letter_code
_entity_poly.pdbx_strand_id
1 'polypeptide(L)'
;MGFRGRGSHKKFTAKGRSRYIASVDEIIARNKELSEPETDRKSEEEGDSPNEPNESEESDESESESESEYEPLIEVYNPNKARTSIEKTGIVELSRREREELERQKFEREKMKLMAQGKLPKAKADLERLAKIRKQREEAMARKLEKLKL
;
A
#
# COMPACT_ATOMS: atom_id res chain seq x y z
N MET A 1 -32.15 42.47 -33.67
CA MET A 1 -31.50 41.15 -33.78
C MET A 1 -30.08 41.24 -33.23
N GLY A 2 -29.73 40.49 -32.20
CA GLY A 2 -28.36 40.41 -31.69
C GLY A 2 -28.12 39.05 -31.05
N PHE A 3 -27.72 38.06 -31.85
CA PHE A 3 -27.29 36.76 -31.32
C PHE A 3 -25.84 36.87 -30.88
N ARG A 4 -25.62 36.96 -29.57
CA ARG A 4 -24.31 36.80 -28.94
C ARG A 4 -23.80 35.39 -29.26
N GLY A 5 -22.66 35.30 -29.95
CA GLY A 5 -22.03 34.03 -30.28
C GLY A 5 -21.72 33.24 -29.02
N ARG A 6 -22.32 32.05 -28.89
CA ARG A 6 -21.99 31.11 -27.82
C ARG A 6 -20.61 30.53 -28.17
N GLY A 7 -19.61 30.92 -27.40
CA GLY A 7 -18.23 30.44 -27.56
C GLY A 7 -18.21 28.91 -27.62
N SER A 8 -17.53 28.38 -28.64
CA SER A 8 -17.31 26.94 -28.77
C SER A 8 -16.50 26.45 -27.58
N HIS A 9 -17.14 25.78 -26.62
CA HIS A 9 -16.41 25.01 -25.62
C HIS A 9 -15.62 23.91 -26.33
N LYS A 10 -14.32 24.12 -26.50
CA LYS A 10 -13.37 23.07 -26.88
C LYS A 10 -13.50 21.96 -25.85
N LYS A 11 -14.16 20.87 -26.21
CA LYS A 11 -14.25 19.68 -25.36
C LYS A 11 -12.83 19.16 -25.17
N PHE A 12 -12.34 19.24 -23.94
CA PHE A 12 -11.04 18.70 -23.56
C PHE A 12 -11.10 17.17 -23.68
N THR A 13 -10.80 16.64 -24.87
CA THR A 13 -10.75 15.18 -25.05
C THR A 13 -9.41 14.68 -24.54
N ALA A 14 -9.40 13.68 -23.66
CA ALA A 14 -8.19 13.04 -23.14
C ALA A 14 -7.36 12.27 -24.19
N LYS A 15 -7.67 12.44 -25.48
CA LYS A 15 -7.00 11.80 -26.61
C LYS A 15 -5.65 12.50 -26.81
N GLY A 16 -4.57 11.85 -26.36
CA GLY A 16 -3.20 12.35 -26.49
C GLY A 16 -2.50 12.73 -25.18
N ARG A 17 -3.18 12.63 -24.03
CA ARG A 17 -2.49 12.74 -22.72
C ARG A 17 -1.88 11.38 -22.40
N SER A 18 -0.55 11.31 -22.34
CA SER A 18 0.14 10.10 -21.87
C SER A 18 -0.40 9.76 -20.48
N ARG A 19 -0.80 8.49 -20.29
CA ARG A 19 -1.19 8.02 -18.96
C ARG A 19 0.08 8.02 -18.12
N TYR A 20 0.15 8.95 -17.18
CA TYR A 20 1.21 8.96 -16.19
C TYR A 20 1.08 7.70 -15.35
N ILE A 21 2.10 6.86 -15.37
CA ILE A 21 2.21 5.69 -14.50
C ILE A 21 3.22 6.08 -13.45
N ALA A 22 2.77 6.26 -12.21
CA ALA A 22 3.63 6.67 -11.10
C ALA A 22 4.76 5.66 -10.91
N SER A 23 5.96 6.17 -10.62
CA SER A 23 7.10 5.34 -10.27
C SER A 23 6.92 4.71 -8.89
N VAL A 24 7.65 3.61 -8.61
CA VAL A 24 7.56 2.93 -7.30
C VAL A 24 7.94 3.88 -6.17
N ASP A 25 8.95 4.73 -6.39
CA ASP A 25 9.42 5.69 -5.41
C ASP A 25 8.38 6.79 -5.13
N GLU A 26 7.64 7.24 -6.15
CA GLU A 26 6.53 8.20 -5.98
C GLU A 26 5.37 7.62 -5.19
N ILE A 27 5.05 6.33 -5.40
CA ILE A 27 3.99 5.66 -4.64
C ILE A 27 4.39 5.55 -3.16
N ILE A 28 5.66 5.23 -2.89
CA ILE A 28 6.19 5.15 -1.53
C ILE A 28 6.17 6.52 -0.85
N ALA A 29 6.64 7.58 -1.54
CA ALA A 29 6.65 8.95 -1.01
C ALA A 29 5.23 9.43 -0.67
N ARG A 30 4.26 9.25 -1.58
CA ARG A 30 2.86 9.60 -1.35
C ARG A 30 2.26 8.86 -0.16
N ASN A 31 2.53 7.57 -0.03
CA ASN A 31 2.00 6.78 1.08
C ASN A 31 2.62 7.22 2.42
N LYS A 32 3.89 7.63 2.41
CA LYS A 32 4.57 8.18 3.58
C LYS A 32 3.95 9.53 3.99
N GLU A 33 3.73 10.42 3.04
CA GLU A 33 3.08 11.73 3.26
C GLU A 33 1.66 11.65 3.80
N LEU A 34 0.94 10.56 3.54
CA LEU A 34 -0.40 10.29 4.06
C LEU A 34 -0.39 9.62 5.45
N SER A 35 0.73 9.01 5.83
CA SER A 35 0.89 8.34 7.12
C SER A 35 1.42 9.24 8.23
N GLU A 36 1.92 10.43 7.89
CA GLU A 36 2.37 11.43 8.85
C GLU A 36 1.17 12.29 9.29
N PRO A 37 0.96 12.52 10.60
CA PRO A 37 -0.14 13.35 11.09
C PRO A 37 0.03 14.80 10.62
N GLU A 38 -1.06 15.44 10.18
CA GLU A 38 -1.08 16.84 9.72
C GLU A 38 -0.87 17.86 10.85
N THR A 39 0.19 17.73 11.65
CA THR A 39 0.54 18.70 12.68
C THR A 39 1.59 19.71 12.22
N ASP A 40 2.32 19.43 11.13
CA ASP A 40 3.47 20.25 10.69
C ASP A 40 3.28 20.93 9.31
N ARG A 41 2.04 21.02 8.79
CA ARG A 41 1.77 21.67 7.49
C ARG A 41 1.14 23.06 7.57
N LYS A 42 1.37 23.80 8.65
CA LYS A 42 0.92 25.20 8.72
C LYS A 42 1.83 26.06 9.59
N SER A 43 3.00 26.44 9.07
CA SER A 43 3.82 27.48 9.67
C SER A 43 4.69 28.22 8.65
N GLU A 44 4.09 28.74 7.57
CA GLU A 44 4.66 29.83 6.76
C GLU A 44 3.53 30.70 6.17
N GLU A 45 2.65 31.26 7.01
CA GLU A 45 1.97 32.53 6.70
C GLU A 45 1.39 33.14 7.98
N GLU A 46 1.78 34.38 8.25
CA GLU A 46 1.45 35.26 9.38
C GLU A 46 -0.06 35.47 9.59
N GLY A 47 -0.51 35.54 10.86
CA GLY A 47 -1.77 36.22 11.23
C GLY A 47 -2.60 35.62 12.39
N ASP A 48 -2.44 36.22 13.58
CA ASP A 48 -3.48 36.51 14.61
C ASP A 48 -4.05 35.38 15.52
N SER A 49 -3.51 35.30 16.76
CA SER A 49 -4.15 35.18 18.12
C SER A 49 -5.31 34.18 18.43
N PRO A 50 -5.59 33.83 19.72
CA PRO A 50 -4.73 33.29 20.80
C PRO A 50 -5.25 31.95 21.40
N ASN A 51 -4.31 31.18 21.95
CA ASN A 51 -4.39 30.29 23.13
C ASN A 51 -5.78 29.76 23.62
N GLU A 52 -6.05 28.47 23.43
CA GLU A 52 -6.83 27.64 24.36
C GLU A 52 -6.10 26.30 24.60
N PRO A 53 -5.90 25.87 25.86
CA PRO A 53 -5.35 24.56 26.17
C PRO A 53 -6.49 23.55 26.16
N ASN A 54 -6.54 22.63 25.19
CA ASN A 54 -7.46 21.51 25.30
C ASN A 54 -6.72 20.27 25.81
N GLU A 55 -7.06 19.92 27.04
CA GLU A 55 -6.71 18.69 27.72
C GLU A 55 -6.97 17.50 26.80
N SER A 56 -5.99 16.60 26.72
CA SER A 56 -6.21 15.26 26.24
C SER A 56 -7.03 14.50 27.28
N GLU A 57 -8.35 14.66 27.23
CA GLU A 57 -9.26 13.66 27.80
C GLU A 57 -9.37 12.50 26.78
N GLU A 58 -8.74 11.40 27.16
CA GLU A 58 -9.02 10.05 26.66
C GLU A 58 -10.49 9.73 26.95
N SER A 59 -11.38 10.12 26.05
CA SER A 59 -12.80 9.78 26.12
C SER A 59 -13.00 8.38 25.54
N ASP A 60 -13.15 7.41 26.45
CA ASP A 60 -13.54 6.03 26.19
C ASP A 60 -15.00 5.99 25.70
N GLU A 61 -15.18 6.24 24.41
CA GLU A 61 -16.47 6.31 23.73
C GLU A 61 -17.02 4.90 23.47
N SER A 62 -17.49 4.27 24.56
CA SER A 62 -18.40 3.13 24.47
C SER A 62 -19.84 3.65 24.39
N GLU A 63 -20.22 4.11 23.19
CA GLU A 63 -21.60 4.36 22.77
C GLU A 63 -22.52 3.17 23.11
N SER A 64 -23.18 3.26 24.26
CA SER A 64 -24.51 2.65 24.47
C SER A 64 -25.33 3.46 25.46
N GLU A 65 -25.16 4.77 25.44
CA GLU A 65 -26.21 5.70 25.86
C GLU A 65 -27.04 6.00 24.61
N SER A 66 -27.95 5.09 24.27
CA SER A 66 -29.16 5.58 23.61
C SER A 66 -29.83 6.47 24.66
N GLU A 67 -29.66 7.78 24.53
CA GLU A 67 -30.47 8.81 25.17
C GLU A 67 -31.93 8.58 24.81
N SER A 68 -32.56 7.60 25.45
CA SER A 68 -33.99 7.53 25.55
C SER A 68 -34.34 8.30 26.81
N GLU A 69 -35.03 9.43 26.67
CA GLU A 69 -35.59 10.26 27.75
C GLU A 69 -36.56 9.51 28.69
N TYR A 70 -36.73 8.19 28.48
CA TYR A 70 -37.60 7.30 29.24
C TYR A 70 -36.74 6.26 29.97
N GLU A 71 -36.95 6.15 31.29
CA GLU A 71 -36.37 5.07 32.08
C GLU A 71 -36.83 3.71 31.50
N PRO A 72 -35.91 2.74 31.32
CA PRO A 72 -36.28 1.43 30.81
C PRO A 72 -37.12 0.69 31.87
N LEU A 73 -38.43 0.64 31.67
CA LEU A 73 -39.38 -0.06 32.56
C LEU A 73 -39.11 -1.58 32.70
N ILE A 74 -38.23 -2.16 31.87
CA ILE A 74 -37.92 -3.59 31.85
C ILE A 74 -36.40 -3.76 31.73
N GLU A 75 -35.84 -4.62 32.57
CA GLU A 75 -34.43 -5.01 32.52
C GLU A 75 -34.13 -5.79 31.23
N VAL A 76 -33.39 -5.16 30.30
CA VAL A 76 -32.98 -5.82 29.05
C VAL A 76 -31.71 -6.64 29.30
N TYR A 77 -31.88 -7.95 29.53
CA TYR A 77 -30.76 -8.90 29.60
C TYR A 77 -30.48 -9.48 28.21
N ASN A 78 -29.67 -8.78 27.41
CA ASN A 78 -29.12 -9.34 26.18
C ASN A 78 -27.74 -9.95 26.50
N PRO A 79 -27.59 -11.29 26.48
CA PRO A 79 -26.32 -11.95 26.81
C PRO A 79 -25.18 -11.62 25.84
N ASN A 80 -25.49 -11.10 24.64
CA ASN A 80 -24.50 -10.62 23.67
C ASN A 80 -24.22 -9.12 23.79
N LYS A 81 -24.83 -8.40 24.75
CA LYS A 81 -24.61 -6.96 24.97
C LYS A 81 -23.20 -6.68 25.49
N ALA A 82 -22.67 -7.57 26.32
CA ALA A 82 -21.28 -7.51 26.76
C ALA A 82 -20.39 -8.24 25.74
N ARG A 83 -19.42 -7.53 25.15
CA ARG A 83 -18.35 -8.19 24.38
C ARG A 83 -17.51 -9.02 25.36
N THR A 84 -17.64 -10.34 25.33
CA THR A 84 -16.74 -11.21 26.09
C THR A 84 -15.34 -11.06 25.53
N SER A 85 -14.40 -10.61 26.34
CA SER A 85 -12.98 -10.67 25.99
C SER A 85 -12.64 -12.14 25.87
N ILE A 86 -12.44 -12.61 24.64
CA ILE A 86 -11.92 -13.95 24.38
C ILE A 86 -10.57 -13.98 25.08
N GLU A 87 -10.50 -14.61 26.25
CA GLU A 87 -9.27 -14.74 27.02
C GLU A 87 -8.24 -15.39 26.10
N LYS A 88 -7.23 -14.61 25.72
CA LYS A 88 -6.09 -15.04 24.89
C LYS A 88 -5.19 -15.95 25.73
N THR A 89 -5.72 -17.08 26.21
CA THR A 89 -4.95 -18.10 26.92
C THR A 89 -4.16 -18.92 25.90
N GLY A 90 -3.06 -18.31 25.40
CA GLY A 90 -1.83 -18.97 24.97
C GLY A 90 -1.83 -19.90 23.74
N ILE A 91 -2.96 -20.44 23.30
CA ILE A 91 -3.03 -21.38 22.16
C ILE A 91 -4.28 -21.05 21.36
N VAL A 92 -4.23 -19.92 20.64
CA VAL A 92 -5.17 -19.71 19.53
C VAL A 92 -4.74 -20.68 18.44
N GLU A 93 -5.36 -21.85 18.42
CA GLU A 93 -5.24 -22.76 17.29
C GLU A 93 -5.73 -22.01 16.05
N LEU A 94 -4.78 -21.59 15.21
CA LEU A 94 -5.06 -20.91 13.95
C LEU A 94 -6.18 -21.64 13.22
N SER A 95 -7.17 -20.88 12.77
CA SER A 95 -8.27 -21.40 11.98
C SER A 95 -7.71 -22.16 10.78
N ARG A 96 -8.43 -23.19 10.31
CA ARG A 96 -8.02 -23.97 9.14
C ARG A 96 -7.61 -23.08 7.96
N ARG A 97 -8.34 -21.98 7.76
CA ARG A 97 -8.04 -20.95 6.73
C ARG A 97 -6.69 -20.27 6.97
N GLU A 98 -6.44 -19.86 8.21
CA GLU A 98 -5.19 -19.16 8.58
C GLU A 98 -3.97 -20.08 8.44
N ARG A 99 -4.12 -21.38 8.74
CA ARG A 99 -3.05 -22.38 8.53
C ARG A 99 -2.71 -22.53 7.04
N GLU A 100 -3.73 -22.70 6.19
CA GLU A 100 -3.55 -22.83 4.74
C GLU A 100 -2.95 -21.54 4.13
N GLU A 101 -3.35 -20.36 4.62
CA GLU A 101 -2.77 -19.08 4.18
C GLU A 101 -1.29 -18.94 4.57
N LEU A 102 -0.91 -19.35 5.78
CA LEU A 102 0.50 -19.34 6.21
C LEU A 102 1.34 -20.33 5.40
N GLU A 103 0.82 -21.51 5.10
CA GLU A 103 1.50 -22.49 4.25
C GLU A 103 1.69 -21.97 2.84
N ARG A 104 0.67 -21.32 2.27
CA ARG A 104 0.76 -20.66 0.96
C ARG A 104 1.84 -19.59 0.97
N GLN A 105 1.87 -18.73 1.99
CA GLN A 105 2.90 -17.70 2.12
C GLN A 105 4.30 -18.30 2.26
N LYS A 106 4.46 -19.37 3.05
CA LYS A 106 5.73 -20.09 3.19
C LYS A 106 6.19 -20.67 1.86
N PHE A 107 5.30 -21.34 1.12
CA PHE A 107 5.60 -21.91 -0.19
C PHE A 107 6.00 -20.83 -1.20
N GLU A 108 5.29 -19.70 -1.24
CA GLU A 108 5.64 -18.58 -2.12
C GLU A 108 7.02 -18.01 -1.79
N ARG A 109 7.34 -17.81 -0.50
CA ARG A 109 8.67 -17.35 -0.05
C ARG A 109 9.76 -18.36 -0.41
N GLU A 110 9.54 -19.64 -0.20
CA GLU A 110 10.49 -20.69 -0.56
C GLU A 110 10.71 -20.78 -2.06
N LYS A 111 9.64 -20.71 -2.86
CA LYS A 111 9.71 -20.68 -4.32
C LYS A 111 10.52 -19.48 -4.81
N MET A 112 10.27 -18.29 -4.25
CA MET A 112 11.04 -17.08 -4.56
C MET A 112 12.51 -17.23 -4.18
N LYS A 113 12.80 -17.81 -3.01
CA LYS A 113 14.16 -18.12 -2.57
C LYS A 113 14.87 -19.10 -3.51
N LEU A 114 14.19 -20.17 -3.94
CA LEU A 114 14.73 -21.15 -4.89
C LEU A 114 14.94 -20.56 -6.28
N MET A 115 14.07 -19.63 -6.70
CA MET A 115 14.22 -18.89 -7.96
C MET A 115 15.44 -17.98 -7.91
N ALA A 116 15.63 -17.24 -6.82
CA ALA A 116 16.81 -16.40 -6.58
C ALA A 116 18.11 -17.23 -6.54
N GLN A 117 18.07 -18.43 -5.95
CA GLN A 117 19.19 -19.38 -5.95
C GLN A 117 19.45 -20.02 -7.33
N GLY A 118 18.60 -19.81 -8.32
CA GLY A 118 18.73 -20.46 -9.62
C GLY A 118 18.44 -21.96 -9.60
N LYS A 119 17.74 -22.48 -8.59
CA LYS A 119 17.46 -23.92 -8.45
C LYS A 119 16.23 -24.36 -9.25
N LEU A 120 15.24 -23.48 -9.40
CA LEU A 120 14.06 -23.75 -10.23
C LEU A 120 14.47 -23.91 -11.71
N PRO A 121 13.84 -24.82 -12.48
CA PRO A 121 14.22 -25.07 -13.88
C PRO A 121 14.12 -23.81 -14.75
N LYS A 122 13.11 -22.95 -14.47
CA LYS A 122 12.98 -21.65 -15.13
C LYS A 122 14.18 -20.73 -14.87
N ALA A 123 14.59 -20.63 -13.61
CA ALA A 123 15.72 -19.79 -13.23
C ALA A 123 17.04 -20.32 -13.80
N LYS A 124 17.22 -21.65 -13.86
CA LYS A 124 18.37 -22.27 -14.54
C LYS A 124 18.43 -21.89 -16.01
N ALA A 125 17.32 -22.02 -16.74
CA ALA A 125 17.25 -21.65 -18.14
C ALA A 125 17.55 -20.16 -18.37
N ASP A 126 17.07 -19.28 -17.49
CA ASP A 126 17.36 -17.84 -17.55
C ASP A 126 18.86 -17.56 -17.31
N LEU A 127 19.49 -18.24 -16.34
CA LEU A 127 20.93 -18.14 -16.10
C LEU A 127 21.77 -18.67 -17.27
N GLU A 128 21.38 -19.79 -17.87
CA GLU A 128 22.03 -20.35 -19.05
C GLU A 128 21.95 -19.40 -20.24
N ARG A 129 20.77 -18.78 -20.45
CA ARG A 129 20.58 -17.75 -21.48
C ARG A 129 21.51 -16.56 -21.25
N LEU A 130 21.61 -16.06 -20.01
CA LEU A 130 22.52 -14.98 -19.66
C LEU A 130 23.99 -15.36 -19.88
N ALA A 131 24.37 -16.58 -19.53
CA ALA A 131 25.72 -17.09 -19.75
C ALA A 131 26.07 -17.15 -21.25
N LYS A 132 25.14 -17.58 -22.11
CA LYS A 132 25.33 -17.57 -23.57
C LYS A 132 25.56 -16.15 -24.11
N ILE A 133 24.79 -15.17 -23.62
CA ILE A 133 24.95 -13.77 -24.03
C ILE A 133 26.31 -13.22 -23.58
N ARG A 134 26.76 -13.53 -22.35
CA ARG A 134 28.08 -13.13 -21.85
C ARG A 134 29.19 -13.69 -22.74
N LYS A 135 29.16 -14.99 -23.06
CA LYS A 135 30.13 -15.63 -23.98
C LYS A 135 30.16 -14.94 -25.34
N GLN A 136 29.00 -14.69 -25.94
CA GLN A 136 28.92 -13.99 -27.23
C GLN A 136 29.50 -12.58 -27.18
N ARG A 137 29.32 -11.85 -26.07
CA ARG A 137 29.90 -10.52 -25.87
C ARG A 137 31.42 -10.58 -25.72
N GLU A 138 31.92 -11.51 -24.91
CA GLU A 138 33.35 -11.73 -24.71
C GLU A 138 34.03 -12.12 -26.03
N GLU A 139 33.48 -13.07 -26.78
CA GLU A 139 33.99 -13.46 -28.10
C GLU A 139 33.97 -12.29 -29.09
N ALA A 140 32.91 -11.48 -29.09
CA ALA A 140 32.83 -10.31 -29.94
C ALA A 140 33.86 -9.23 -29.56
N MET A 141 34.11 -9.02 -28.27
CA MET A 141 35.16 -8.11 -27.80
C MET A 141 36.55 -8.63 -28.12
N ALA A 142 36.80 -9.92 -27.93
CA ALA A 142 38.06 -10.58 -28.29
C ALA A 142 38.33 -10.44 -29.80
N ARG A 143 37.35 -10.74 -30.66
CA ARG A 143 37.46 -10.55 -32.12
C ARG A 143 37.73 -9.09 -32.51
N LYS A 144 37.15 -8.12 -31.79
CA LYS A 144 37.44 -6.69 -32.02
C LYS A 144 38.87 -6.34 -31.63
N LEU A 145 39.35 -6.84 -30.49
CA LEU A 145 40.72 -6.61 -30.02
C LEU A 145 41.76 -7.26 -30.95
N GLU A 146 41.51 -8.47 -31.45
CA GLU A 146 42.37 -9.11 -32.45
C GLU A 146 42.45 -8.30 -33.74
N LYS A 147 41.30 -7.80 -34.24
CA LYS A 147 41.26 -6.93 -35.42
C LYS A 147 41.92 -5.57 -35.24
N LEU A 148 42.01 -5.07 -33.99
CA LEU A 148 42.68 -3.81 -33.66
C LEU A 148 44.19 -3.99 -33.41
N LYS A 149 44.63 -5.22 -33.12
CA LYS A 149 46.04 -5.57 -32.93
C LYS A 149 46.76 -5.91 -34.23
N LEU A 150 46.00 -6.28 -35.27
CA LEU A 150 46.46 -6.39 -36.66
C LEU A 150 46.44 -5.00 -37.32
#